data_AF-A0A352SJ66-F1
#
_entry.id   AF-A0A352SJ66-F1
#
_cell.length_a   1.000
_cell.length_b   1.000
_cell.length_c   1.000
_cell.angle_alpha   90.00
_cell.angle_beta   90.00
_cell.angle_gamma   90.00
#
_symmetry.space_group_name_H-M   'P 1'
#
loop_
_entity.id
_entity.type
_entity.pdbx_description
1 polymer ?
#
loop_
_entity_poly.entity_id
_entity_poly.type
_entity_poly.pdbx_seq_one_letter_code
_entity_poly.pdbx_strand_id
1 'polypeptide(L)'
;MNRKYIVICSFFVAFFVLSLLCYGSFEYAKKQEQKKMAQQNAAQTSTKQEQRVTSETKLVIEKWEEESEELVKEERDMPPEYAGLTREELEKQLTVEIKDKSWEEEKEGLVKITLESFSEDKIVIRKVYNKSSEQGYILRLKDGEVVIYRKDEKEPFEKTGLKEENLSKQDKKILQGGYAVRTEKELYSVLENFSS
;
A
#
# COMPACT_ATOMS: atom_id res chain seq x y z
N MET A 1 18.53 80.50 12.75
CA MET A 1 18.17 79.06 12.63
C MET A 1 17.60 78.81 11.25
N ASN A 2 18.15 77.84 10.54
CA ASN A 2 18.47 77.99 9.11
C ASN A 2 17.36 77.44 8.21
N ARG A 3 16.89 78.22 7.22
CA ARG A 3 15.88 77.84 6.20
C ARG A 3 16.14 76.46 5.55
N LYS A 4 17.40 76.01 5.55
CA LYS A 4 17.83 74.67 5.12
C LYS A 4 17.16 73.52 5.90
N TYR A 5 16.90 73.67 7.20
CA TYR A 5 16.28 72.61 8.02
C TYR A 5 14.78 72.47 7.76
N ILE A 6 14.08 73.54 7.40
CA ILE A 6 12.64 73.50 7.07
C ILE A 6 12.43 72.69 5.79
N VAL A 7 13.29 72.89 4.78
CA VAL A 7 13.24 72.15 3.51
C VAL A 7 13.56 70.65 3.73
N ILE A 8 14.57 70.35 4.56
CA ILE A 8 14.92 68.96 4.91
C ILE A 8 13.76 68.28 5.66
N CYS A 9 13.13 68.96 6.63
CA CYS A 9 12.01 68.42 7.39
C CYS A 9 10.77 68.16 6.50
N SER A 10 10.50 69.07 5.55
CA SER A 10 9.44 68.88 4.56
C SER A 10 9.65 67.65 3.68
N PHE A 11 10.91 67.32 3.34
CA PHE A 11 11.25 66.15 2.53
C PHE A 11 11.01 64.84 3.30
N PHE A 12 11.35 64.80 4.58
CA PHE A 12 11.08 63.64 5.45
C PHE A 12 9.58 63.38 5.63
N VAL A 13 8.77 64.44 5.81
CA VAL A 13 7.31 64.30 5.91
C VAL A 13 6.71 63.77 4.61
N ALA A 14 7.15 64.28 3.46
CA ALA A 14 6.69 63.79 2.16
C ALA A 14 7.05 62.30 1.93
N PHE A 15 8.26 61.89 2.32
CA PHE A 15 8.70 60.49 2.23
C PHE A 15 7.89 59.57 3.14
N PHE A 16 7.56 60.05 4.36
CA PHE A 16 6.73 59.31 5.30
C PHE A 16 5.30 59.12 4.77
N VAL A 17 4.69 60.15 4.20
CA VAL A 17 3.35 60.06 3.57
C VAL A 17 3.37 59.12 2.37
N LEU A 18 4.41 59.18 1.52
CA LEU A 18 4.55 58.26 0.39
C LEU A 18 4.68 56.80 0.86
N SER A 19 5.43 56.55 1.93
CA SER A 19 5.57 55.20 2.50
C SER A 19 4.23 54.62 3.01
N LEU A 20 3.39 55.45 3.63
CA LEU A 20 2.05 55.04 4.08
C LEU A 20 1.11 54.75 2.91
N LEU A 21 1.18 55.54 1.83
CA LEU A 21 0.40 55.30 0.61
C LEU A 21 0.82 53.99 -0.08
N CYS A 22 2.13 53.72 -0.16
CA CYS A 22 2.66 52.46 -0.69
C CYS A 22 2.26 51.26 0.17
N TYR A 23 2.29 51.39 1.50
CA TYR A 23 1.89 50.32 2.40
C TYR A 23 0.40 49.98 2.26
N GLY A 24 -0.48 51.00 2.20
CA GLY A 24 -1.91 50.79 2.04
C GLY A 24 -2.27 50.13 0.70
N SER A 25 -1.58 50.48 -0.38
CA SER A 25 -1.79 49.86 -1.69
C SER A 25 -1.26 48.42 -1.75
N PHE A 26 -0.16 48.10 -1.06
CA PHE A 26 0.34 46.74 -0.92
C PHE A 26 -0.62 45.83 -0.12
N GLU A 27 -1.13 46.30 1.02
CA GLU A 27 -2.15 45.58 1.82
C GLU A 27 -3.42 45.34 1.01
N TYR A 28 -3.87 46.33 0.23
CA TYR A 28 -5.04 46.20 -0.63
C TYR A 28 -4.84 45.15 -1.73
N ALA A 29 -3.67 45.15 -2.39
CA ALA A 29 -3.32 44.15 -3.40
C ALA A 29 -3.27 42.74 -2.79
N LYS A 30 -2.65 42.58 -1.62
CA LYS A 30 -2.59 41.30 -0.89
C LYS A 30 -3.99 40.77 -0.55
N LYS A 31 -4.92 41.65 -0.15
CA LYS A 31 -6.31 41.28 0.13
C LYS A 31 -7.08 40.87 -1.13
N GLN A 32 -6.79 41.47 -2.28
CA GLN A 32 -7.36 41.04 -3.56
C GLN A 32 -6.82 39.68 -3.99
N GLU A 33 -5.52 39.45 -3.82
CA GLU A 33 -4.89 38.18 -4.17
C GLU A 33 -5.43 37.05 -3.30
N GLN A 34 -5.59 37.29 -2.00
CA GLN A 34 -6.20 36.34 -1.06
C GLN A 34 -7.68 36.07 -1.39
N LYS A 35 -8.44 37.08 -1.83
CA LYS A 35 -9.80 36.89 -2.33
C LYS A 35 -9.84 36.06 -3.61
N LYS A 36 -8.93 36.31 -4.57
CA LYS A 36 -8.83 35.53 -5.81
C LYS A 36 -8.45 34.08 -5.54
N MET A 37 -7.48 33.84 -4.65
CA MET A 37 -7.12 32.49 -4.21
C MET A 37 -8.28 31.80 -3.48
N ALA A 38 -8.99 32.50 -2.58
CA ALA A 38 -10.15 31.93 -1.89
C ALA A 38 -11.30 31.61 -2.86
N GLN A 39 -11.49 32.42 -3.91
CA GLN A 39 -12.54 32.22 -4.91
C GLN A 39 -12.17 31.10 -5.91
N GLN A 40 -10.89 30.96 -6.28
CA GLN A 40 -10.39 29.79 -7.01
C GLN A 40 -10.52 28.51 -6.18
N ASN A 41 -10.13 28.53 -4.90
CA ASN A 41 -10.30 27.39 -4.01
C ASN A 41 -11.79 27.04 -3.80
N ALA A 42 -12.67 28.02 -3.67
CA ALA A 42 -14.11 27.79 -3.54
C ALA A 42 -14.74 27.22 -4.82
N ALA A 43 -14.28 27.65 -6.00
CA ALA A 43 -14.69 27.10 -7.29
C ALA A 43 -14.16 25.67 -7.48
N GLN A 44 -12.95 25.37 -7.00
CA GLN A 44 -12.33 24.04 -7.07
C GLN A 44 -12.99 23.03 -6.10
N THR A 45 -13.56 23.50 -4.99
CA THR A 45 -14.29 22.66 -4.02
C THR A 45 -15.75 22.41 -4.41
N SER A 46 -16.36 23.25 -5.27
CA SER A 46 -17.79 23.13 -5.63
C SER A 46 -18.07 22.24 -6.85
N THR A 47 -17.08 21.54 -7.40
CA THR A 47 -17.28 20.66 -8.57
C THR A 47 -16.33 19.46 -8.60
N LYS A 48 -15.97 18.90 -7.44
CA LYS A 48 -15.42 17.54 -7.39
C LYS A 48 -16.56 16.61 -7.04
N GLN A 49 -17.38 16.27 -8.03
CA GLN A 49 -18.19 15.07 -7.93
C GLN A 49 -17.18 13.94 -7.69
N GLU A 50 -17.28 13.29 -6.53
CA GLU A 50 -16.37 12.22 -6.18
C GLU A 50 -16.53 11.12 -7.22
N GLN A 51 -15.43 10.80 -7.91
CA GLN A 51 -15.44 9.85 -9.01
C GLN A 51 -15.91 8.49 -8.49
N ARG A 52 -16.94 7.94 -9.11
CA ARG A 52 -17.58 6.68 -8.72
C ARG A 52 -17.51 5.68 -9.87
N VAL A 53 -17.47 4.41 -9.51
CA VAL A 53 -17.59 3.32 -10.48
C VAL A 53 -18.96 3.41 -11.16
N THR A 54 -18.98 3.30 -12.49
CA THR A 54 -20.21 3.26 -13.27
C THR A 54 -20.34 1.92 -13.99
N SER A 55 -21.53 1.58 -14.46
CA SER A 55 -21.75 0.36 -15.26
C SER A 55 -21.02 0.36 -16.60
N GLU A 56 -20.60 1.53 -17.09
CA GLU A 56 -19.83 1.69 -18.34
C GLU A 56 -18.32 1.59 -18.10
N THR A 57 -17.88 1.65 -16.85
CA THR A 57 -16.47 1.54 -16.48
C THR A 57 -15.96 0.13 -16.77
N LYS A 58 -14.87 0.04 -17.54
CA LYS A 58 -14.25 -1.26 -17.85
C LYS A 58 -13.47 -1.79 -16.65
N LEU A 59 -13.69 -3.05 -16.29
CA LEU A 59 -12.91 -3.72 -15.27
C LEU A 59 -11.83 -4.60 -15.90
N VAL A 60 -10.58 -4.39 -15.50
CA VAL A 60 -9.45 -5.24 -15.85
C VAL A 60 -8.93 -5.91 -14.59
N ILE A 61 -8.93 -7.24 -14.57
CA ILE A 61 -8.29 -8.04 -13.55
C ILE A 61 -6.90 -8.44 -14.03
N GLU A 62 -5.89 -8.02 -13.30
CA GLU A 62 -4.51 -8.43 -13.50
C GLU A 62 -4.16 -9.55 -12.52
N LYS A 63 -3.93 -10.76 -13.01
CA LYS A 63 -3.44 -11.90 -12.21
C LYS A 63 -1.92 -11.96 -12.32
N TRP A 64 -1.23 -11.73 -11.21
CA TRP A 64 0.23 -11.84 -11.10
C TRP A 64 0.59 -13.10 -10.33
N GLU A 65 1.31 -14.04 -10.94
CA GLU A 65 1.86 -15.21 -10.26
C GLU A 65 3.32 -14.91 -9.85
N GLU A 66 3.61 -14.93 -8.55
CA GLU A 66 4.93 -14.53 -8.02
C GLU A 66 6.06 -15.50 -8.40
N GLU A 67 5.77 -16.79 -8.58
CA GLU A 67 6.80 -17.79 -8.89
C GLU A 67 7.23 -17.78 -10.36
N SER A 68 6.25 -17.71 -11.28
CA SER A 68 6.54 -17.68 -12.72
C SER A 68 6.79 -16.26 -13.25
N GLU A 69 6.58 -15.23 -12.42
CA GLU A 69 6.60 -13.81 -12.81
C GLU A 69 5.65 -13.51 -13.99
N GLU A 70 4.57 -14.28 -14.10
CA GLU A 70 3.61 -14.15 -15.19
C GLU A 70 2.48 -13.19 -14.81
N LEU A 71 2.19 -12.26 -15.73
CA LEU A 71 1.06 -11.35 -15.64
C LEU A 71 0.02 -11.68 -16.70
N VAL A 72 -1.15 -12.14 -16.26
CA VAL A 72 -2.30 -12.35 -17.14
C VAL A 72 -3.32 -11.24 -16.91
N LYS A 73 -3.81 -10.62 -17.99
CA LYS A 73 -4.85 -9.58 -17.94
C LYS A 73 -6.14 -10.13 -18.50
N GLU A 74 -7.21 -9.95 -17.74
CA GLU A 74 -8.56 -10.40 -18.11
C GLU A 74 -9.51 -9.20 -18.00
N GLU A 75 -10.22 -8.88 -19.08
CA GLU A 75 -11.33 -7.92 -19.01
C GLU A 75 -12.58 -8.64 -18.51
N ARG A 76 -13.27 -8.04 -17.55
CA ARG A 76 -14.51 -8.57 -16.98
C ARG A 76 -15.59 -7.51 -16.94
N ASP A 77 -16.84 -7.98 -16.88
CA ASP A 77 -17.98 -7.13 -16.61
C ASP A 77 -17.91 -6.55 -15.19
N MET A 78 -18.45 -5.35 -15.03
CA MET A 78 -18.43 -4.63 -13.76
C MET A 78 -19.34 -5.33 -12.74
N PRO A 79 -18.81 -5.87 -11.63
CA PRO A 79 -19.64 -6.49 -10.60
C PRO A 79 -20.60 -5.47 -9.98
N PRO A 80 -21.86 -5.83 -9.73
CA PRO A 80 -22.83 -4.94 -9.09
C PRO A 80 -22.35 -4.39 -7.74
N GLU A 81 -21.53 -5.15 -7.02
CA GLU A 81 -20.97 -4.80 -5.71
C GLU A 81 -20.00 -3.61 -5.80
N TYR A 82 -19.38 -3.39 -6.97
CA TYR A 82 -18.45 -2.29 -7.17
C TYR A 82 -19.13 -1.04 -7.72
N ALA A 83 -20.31 -1.17 -8.32
CA ALA A 83 -21.02 -0.07 -8.95
C ALA A 83 -21.39 1.02 -7.93
N GLY A 84 -21.11 2.27 -8.27
CA GLY A 84 -21.37 3.44 -7.42
C GLY A 84 -20.35 3.68 -6.31
N LEU A 85 -19.40 2.76 -6.09
CA LEU A 85 -18.37 2.93 -5.07
C LEU A 85 -17.38 4.04 -5.46
N THR A 86 -16.90 4.79 -4.46
CA THR A 86 -15.71 5.62 -4.63
C THR A 86 -14.45 4.77 -4.63
N ARG A 87 -13.30 5.39 -4.92
CA ARG A 87 -12.00 4.72 -4.83
C ARG A 87 -11.77 4.10 -3.44
N GLU A 88 -12.03 4.87 -2.38
CA GLU A 88 -11.79 4.47 -0.99
C GLU A 88 -12.75 3.36 -0.56
N GLU A 89 -14.00 3.40 -1.03
CA GLU A 89 -14.99 2.36 -0.78
C GLU A 89 -14.61 1.06 -1.52
N LEU A 90 -14.14 1.16 -2.76
CA LEU A 90 -13.66 0.02 -3.52
C LEU A 90 -12.42 -0.61 -2.87
N GLU A 91 -11.42 0.17 -2.46
CA GLU A 91 -10.24 -0.35 -1.75
C GLU A 91 -10.61 -1.10 -0.45
N LYS A 92 -11.61 -0.59 0.29
CA LYS A 92 -12.16 -1.30 1.45
C LYS A 92 -12.85 -2.59 1.06
N GLN A 93 -13.63 -2.59 -0.02
CA GLN A 93 -14.30 -3.78 -0.52
C GLN A 93 -13.29 -4.87 -0.91
N LEU A 94 -12.21 -4.51 -1.62
CA LEU A 94 -11.14 -5.46 -1.97
C LEU A 94 -10.43 -6.04 -0.75
N THR A 95 -10.34 -5.26 0.33
CA THR A 95 -9.79 -5.74 1.62
C THR A 95 -10.70 -6.75 2.31
N VAL A 96 -12.02 -6.65 2.10
CA VAL A 96 -12.98 -7.66 2.56
C VAL A 96 -12.91 -8.90 1.68
N GLU A 97 -12.85 -8.72 0.36
CA GLU A 97 -12.77 -9.81 -0.62
C GLU A 97 -11.58 -10.74 -0.40
N ILE A 98 -10.39 -10.20 -0.10
CA ILE A 98 -9.23 -11.05 0.22
C ILE A 98 -9.40 -11.84 1.53
N LYS A 99 -10.16 -11.32 2.49
CA LYS A 99 -10.45 -12.01 3.76
C LYS A 99 -11.50 -13.10 3.58
N ASP A 100 -12.47 -12.85 2.71
CA ASP A 100 -13.56 -13.76 2.35
C ASP A 100 -13.32 -14.37 0.96
N LYS A 101 -12.06 -14.74 0.69
CA LYS A 101 -11.64 -15.30 -0.61
C LYS A 101 -12.31 -16.65 -0.86
N SER A 102 -12.61 -16.95 -2.11
CA SER A 102 -13.24 -18.23 -2.46
C SER A 102 -12.27 -19.40 -2.24
N TRP A 103 -12.80 -20.61 -2.13
CA TRP A 103 -11.95 -21.81 -2.00
C TRP A 103 -11.04 -22.01 -3.22
N GLU A 104 -11.48 -21.62 -4.41
CA GLU A 104 -10.66 -21.64 -5.63
C GLU A 104 -9.50 -20.65 -5.52
N GLU A 105 -9.78 -19.42 -5.07
CA GLU A 105 -8.76 -18.39 -4.91
C GLU A 105 -7.75 -18.73 -3.82
N GLU A 106 -8.22 -19.35 -2.73
CA GLU A 106 -7.36 -19.91 -1.68
C GLU A 106 -6.42 -20.96 -2.27
N LYS A 107 -6.97 -21.98 -2.94
CA LYS A 107 -6.20 -23.05 -3.58
C LYS A 107 -5.21 -22.54 -4.65
N GLU A 108 -5.55 -21.49 -5.38
CA GLU A 108 -4.65 -20.85 -6.34
C GLU A 108 -3.54 -20.02 -5.67
N GLY A 109 -3.58 -19.85 -4.34
CA GLY A 109 -2.57 -19.14 -3.56
C GLY A 109 -2.77 -17.63 -3.55
N LEU A 110 -4.01 -17.12 -3.60
CA LEU A 110 -4.27 -15.69 -3.57
C LEU A 110 -3.81 -15.07 -2.24
N VAL A 111 -2.81 -14.19 -2.32
CA VAL A 111 -2.21 -13.54 -1.14
C VAL A 111 -2.54 -12.06 -1.02
N LYS A 112 -2.87 -11.39 -2.13
CA LYS A 112 -3.09 -9.94 -2.15
C LYS A 112 -4.05 -9.53 -3.25
N ILE A 113 -4.89 -8.55 -2.95
CA ILE A 113 -5.70 -7.81 -3.93
C ILE A 113 -5.39 -6.32 -3.76
N THR A 114 -5.08 -5.62 -4.86
CA THR A 114 -4.82 -4.18 -4.86
C THR A 114 -5.55 -3.47 -5.98
N LEU A 115 -5.94 -2.22 -5.73
CA LEU A 115 -6.46 -1.31 -6.75
C LEU A 115 -5.29 -0.56 -7.39
N GLU A 116 -4.88 -0.95 -8.59
CA GLU A 116 -3.74 -0.34 -9.30
C GLU A 116 -4.15 0.93 -10.04
N SER A 117 -5.37 0.99 -10.55
CA SER A 117 -5.89 2.14 -11.28
C SER A 117 -7.38 2.33 -11.06
N PHE A 118 -7.79 3.58 -10.92
CA PHE A 118 -9.19 3.98 -10.74
C PHE A 118 -9.46 5.22 -11.58
N SER A 119 -10.17 5.04 -12.69
CA SER A 119 -10.61 6.09 -13.62
C SER A 119 -12.07 5.85 -14.02
N GLU A 120 -12.74 6.87 -14.56
CA GLU A 120 -14.14 6.75 -15.03
C GLU A 120 -14.27 5.68 -16.12
N ASP A 121 -13.28 5.60 -17.02
CA ASP A 121 -13.29 4.67 -18.15
C ASP A 121 -12.82 3.26 -17.77
N LYS A 122 -11.89 3.16 -16.81
CA LYS A 122 -11.20 1.91 -16.50
C LYS A 122 -10.77 1.79 -15.05
N ILE A 123 -11.03 0.61 -14.50
CA ILE A 123 -10.53 0.17 -13.20
C ILE A 123 -9.60 -1.02 -13.42
N VAL A 124 -8.45 -1.01 -12.74
CA VAL A 124 -7.49 -2.12 -12.78
C VAL A 124 -7.29 -2.63 -11.37
N ILE A 125 -7.67 -3.89 -11.15
CA ILE A 125 -7.46 -4.60 -9.89
C ILE A 125 -6.38 -5.65 -10.13
N ARG A 126 -5.33 -5.67 -9.30
CA ARG A 126 -4.32 -6.72 -9.32
C ARG A 126 -4.57 -7.73 -8.22
N LYS A 127 -4.67 -8.99 -8.61
CA LYS A 127 -4.68 -10.16 -7.73
C LYS A 127 -3.32 -10.83 -7.81
N VAL A 128 -2.65 -10.96 -6.68
CA VAL A 128 -1.32 -11.58 -6.57
C VAL A 128 -1.50 -12.98 -6.01
N TYR A 129 -1.03 -13.95 -6.78
CA TYR A 129 -1.04 -15.37 -6.46
C TYR A 129 0.38 -15.81 -6.16
N ASN A 130 0.51 -16.61 -5.12
CA ASN A 130 1.74 -17.25 -4.72
C ASN A 130 1.36 -18.64 -4.21
N LYS A 131 1.49 -19.64 -5.07
CA LYS A 131 1.24 -21.04 -4.71
C LYS A 131 2.16 -21.52 -3.57
N SER A 132 3.39 -21.00 -3.49
CA SER A 132 4.30 -21.26 -2.37
C SER A 132 3.82 -20.67 -1.04
N SER A 133 2.92 -19.69 -1.00
CA SER A 133 2.46 -19.07 0.25
C SER A 133 1.50 -19.95 1.06
N GLU A 134 0.77 -20.85 0.39
CA GLU A 134 0.11 -22.01 1.01
C GLU A 134 1.12 -23.13 1.30
N GLN A 135 2.17 -23.25 0.49
CA GLN A 135 3.26 -24.21 0.68
C GLN A 135 4.34 -23.66 1.61
N GLY A 136 3.96 -23.37 2.85
CA GLY A 136 4.93 -23.21 3.93
C GLY A 136 5.36 -24.58 4.46
N TYR A 137 6.58 -24.66 4.99
CA TYR A 137 7.01 -25.83 5.75
C TYR A 137 7.12 -25.48 7.23
N ILE A 138 6.81 -26.45 8.08
CA ILE A 138 7.03 -26.36 9.51
C ILE A 138 8.02 -27.47 9.88
N LEU A 139 9.19 -27.09 10.38
CA LEU A 139 10.12 -28.04 10.94
C LEU A 139 9.76 -28.28 12.41
N ARG A 140 9.67 -29.55 12.80
CA ARG A 140 9.44 -29.96 14.18
C ARG A 140 10.34 -31.10 14.58
N LEU A 141 10.60 -31.19 15.88
CA LEU A 141 11.24 -32.36 16.45
C LEU A 141 10.22 -33.46 16.72
N LYS A 142 10.40 -34.63 16.12
CA LYS A 142 9.56 -35.81 16.33
C LYS A 142 10.43 -37.05 16.37
N ASP A 143 10.21 -37.90 17.38
CA ASP A 143 10.94 -39.16 17.57
C ASP A 143 12.48 -39.00 17.55
N GLY A 144 12.99 -37.89 18.09
CA GLY A 144 14.43 -37.58 18.16
C GLY A 144 15.05 -37.13 16.83
N GLU A 145 14.24 -36.72 15.86
CA GLU A 145 14.70 -36.27 14.54
C GLU A 145 13.93 -35.02 14.09
N VAL A 146 14.57 -34.18 13.28
CA VAL A 146 13.89 -33.05 12.62
C VAL A 146 13.07 -33.56 11.45
N VAL A 147 11.78 -33.23 11.46
CA VAL A 147 10.79 -33.65 10.49
C VAL A 147 10.13 -32.43 9.88
N ILE A 148 9.95 -32.45 8.57
CA ILE A 148 9.31 -31.39 7.80
C ILE A 148 7.84 -31.72 7.64
N TYR A 149 6.98 -30.76 7.95
CA TYR A 149 5.55 -30.79 7.70
C TYR A 149 5.21 -29.72 6.67
N ARG A 150 4.20 -29.95 5.85
CA ARG A 150 3.54 -28.84 5.16
C ARG A 150 2.64 -28.11 6.15
N LYS A 151 2.47 -26.80 5.96
CA LYS A 151 1.81 -25.88 6.90
C LYS A 151 0.46 -26.39 7.44
N ASP A 152 -0.32 -27.08 6.61
CA ASP A 152 -1.65 -27.59 6.94
C ASP A 152 -1.73 -29.13 7.05
N GLU A 153 -0.60 -29.82 6.89
CA GLU A 153 -0.55 -31.28 6.95
C GLU A 153 -0.16 -31.77 8.36
N LYS A 154 -0.89 -32.78 8.84
CA LYS A 154 -0.60 -33.44 10.12
C LYS A 154 0.44 -34.56 9.98
N GLU A 155 0.61 -35.06 8.77
CA GLU A 155 1.58 -36.10 8.47
C GLU A 155 2.93 -35.48 8.07
N PRO A 156 4.04 -36.14 8.42
CA PRO A 156 5.36 -35.77 7.93
C PRO A 156 5.38 -35.73 6.39
N PHE A 157 5.80 -34.59 5.84
CA PHE A 157 6.15 -34.49 4.43
C PHE A 157 7.48 -35.22 4.17
N GLU A 158 8.49 -34.97 5.01
CA GLU A 158 9.82 -35.55 4.85
C GLU A 158 10.59 -35.67 6.18
N LYS A 159 11.44 -36.69 6.27
CA LYS A 159 12.39 -36.91 7.37
C LYS A 159 13.78 -36.46 6.93
N THR A 160 14.39 -35.54 7.68
CA THR A 160 15.65 -34.88 7.28
C THR A 160 16.90 -35.69 7.61
N GLY A 161 16.80 -36.72 8.46
CA GLY A 161 17.95 -37.43 9.02
C GLY A 161 18.68 -36.67 10.14
N LEU A 162 18.36 -35.40 10.39
CA LEU A 162 19.00 -34.59 11.42
C LEU A 162 18.54 -35.03 12.82
N LYS A 163 19.45 -35.66 13.56
CA LYS A 163 19.18 -36.16 14.91
C LYS A 163 19.19 -35.04 15.93
N GLU A 164 18.29 -35.14 16.91
CA GLU A 164 18.18 -34.20 18.02
C GLU A 164 19.51 -34.01 18.75
N GLU A 165 20.32 -35.06 18.88
CA GLU A 165 21.60 -35.02 19.57
C GLU A 165 22.62 -34.05 18.95
N ASN A 166 22.51 -33.79 17.64
CA ASN A 166 23.41 -32.90 16.91
C ASN A 166 22.98 -31.43 16.96
N LEU A 167 21.80 -31.13 17.52
CA LEU A 167 21.27 -29.78 17.58
C LEU A 167 21.70 -29.05 18.86
N SER A 168 21.90 -27.73 18.76
CA SER A 168 22.15 -26.90 19.93
C SER A 168 20.92 -26.86 20.84
N LYS A 169 21.12 -26.53 22.13
CA LYS A 169 20.00 -26.37 23.09
C LYS A 169 18.98 -25.32 22.64
N GLN A 170 19.44 -24.29 21.92
CA GLN A 170 18.59 -23.23 21.40
C GLN A 170 17.72 -23.75 20.23
N ASP A 171 18.31 -24.49 19.31
CA ASP A 171 17.61 -25.02 18.12
C ASP A 171 16.57 -26.05 18.49
N LYS A 172 16.86 -26.91 19.48
CA LYS A 172 15.88 -27.85 20.04
C LYS A 172 14.64 -27.12 20.54
N LYS A 173 14.82 -26.03 21.28
CA LYS A 173 13.71 -25.24 21.83
C LYS A 173 12.87 -24.60 20.73
N ILE A 174 13.52 -24.12 19.68
CA ILE A 174 12.87 -23.54 18.50
C ILE A 174 12.05 -24.62 17.77
N LEU A 175 12.64 -25.78 17.49
CA LEU A 175 12.00 -26.88 16.76
C LEU A 175 10.90 -27.59 17.57
N GLN A 176 10.98 -27.57 18.90
CA GLN A 176 9.87 -28.00 19.77
C GLN A 176 8.65 -27.08 19.65
N GLY A 177 8.87 -25.78 19.42
CA GLY A 177 7.81 -24.79 19.16
C GLY A 177 7.28 -24.80 17.74
N GLY A 178 7.99 -25.46 16.81
CA GLY A 178 7.73 -25.43 15.38
C GLY A 178 8.37 -24.22 14.72
N TYR A 179 9.25 -24.48 13.75
CA TYR A 179 9.91 -23.44 12.96
C TYR A 179 9.26 -23.34 11.59
N ALA A 180 8.61 -22.21 11.30
CA ALA A 180 7.91 -22.00 10.03
C ALA A 180 8.82 -21.32 9.01
N VAL A 181 8.86 -21.87 7.79
CA VAL A 181 9.54 -21.31 6.61
C VAL A 181 8.56 -21.21 5.46
N ARG A 182 8.76 -20.22 4.61
CA ARG A 182 7.77 -19.84 3.58
C ARG A 182 8.09 -20.40 2.20
N THR A 183 9.34 -20.79 1.98
CA THR A 183 9.82 -21.28 0.67
C THR A 183 10.75 -22.46 0.85
N GLU A 184 10.87 -23.28 -0.20
CA GLU A 184 11.80 -24.41 -0.23
C GLU A 184 13.27 -23.97 -0.09
N LYS A 185 13.63 -22.83 -0.70
CA LYS A 185 14.97 -22.25 -0.59
C LYS A 185 15.33 -21.90 0.86
N GLU A 186 14.40 -21.26 1.58
CA GLU A 186 14.55 -20.91 2.99
C GLU A 186 14.65 -22.17 3.86
N LEU A 187 13.84 -23.19 3.56
CA LEU A 187 13.89 -24.49 4.22
C LEU A 187 15.30 -25.10 4.16
N TYR A 188 15.90 -25.20 2.96
CA TYR A 188 17.24 -25.79 2.84
C TYR A 188 18.33 -24.96 3.53
N SER A 189 18.27 -23.63 3.43
CA SER A 189 19.23 -22.77 4.16
C SER A 189 19.13 -22.96 5.68
N VAL A 190 17.93 -23.19 6.21
CA VAL A 190 17.72 -23.46 7.63
C VAL A 190 18.25 -24.84 8.02
N LEU A 191 18.01 -25.87 7.19
CA LEU A 191 18.56 -27.21 7.43
C LEU A 191 20.09 -27.23 7.41
N GLU A 192 20.70 -26.50 6.48
CA GLU A 192 22.16 -26.36 6.38
C GLU A 192 22.75 -25.78 7.67
N ASN A 193 22.11 -24.72 8.21
CA ASN A 193 22.51 -24.12 9.48
C ASN A 193 22.40 -25.08 10.67
N PHE A 194 21.39 -25.96 10.70
CA PHE A 194 21.26 -26.97 11.76
C PHE A 194 22.22 -28.15 11.61
N SER A 195 22.75 -28.36 10.40
CA SER A 195 23.71 -29.43 10.09
C SER A 195 25.17 -29.02 10.25
N SER A 196 25.43 -27.72 10.42
CA SER A 196 26.76 -27.12 10.58
C SER A 196 27.25 -27.17 12.02
#